data_AF-A0A2X3IUT9-F1
#
_entry.id   AF-A0A2X3IUT9-F1
#
_cell.length_a   1.000
_cell.length_b   1.000
_cell.length_c   1.000
_cell.angle_alpha   90.00
_cell.angle_beta   90.00
_cell.angle_gamma   90.00
#
_symmetry.space_group_name_H-M   'P 1'
#
loop_
_entity.id
_entity.type
_entity.pdbx_description
1 polymer ?
#
loop_
_entity_poly.entity_id
_entity_poly.type
_entity_poly.pdbx_seq_one_letter_code
_entity_poly.pdbx_strand_id
1 'polypeptide(L)'
;MPRLTVAALKENLLAAQRLMNSEGYASYTEGAMGPGENTREVGAAGDRAIAAYRELQDEGKLTARVSIAFYSAERGVQSCATLKRDLDSFDFSQFTDRDWLDCRTIKLFCDGVPTSHTAWMNQDYADRPGYRGTLGVWWPRGDRGSTS
;
A
#
# COMPACT_ATOMS: atom_id res chain seq x y z
N MET A 1 18.37 7.56 -0.33
CA MET A 1 17.63 8.83 -0.13
C MET A 1 16.91 8.77 1.21
N PRO A 2 16.84 9.86 1.98
CA PRO A 2 16.11 9.88 3.25
C PRO A 2 14.59 9.73 3.02
N ARG A 3 13.88 9.24 4.04
CA ARG A 3 12.40 9.18 4.01
C ARG A 3 11.82 10.60 3.96
N LEU A 4 10.70 10.77 3.26
CA LEU A 4 9.96 12.03 3.24
C LEU A 4 9.52 12.44 4.66
N THR A 5 9.48 13.74 4.89
CA THR A 5 8.90 14.34 6.10
C THR A 5 7.39 14.40 5.97
N VAL A 6 6.68 14.48 7.10
CA VAL A 6 5.22 14.66 7.09
C VAL A 6 4.83 15.94 6.36
N ALA A 7 5.56 17.04 6.54
CA ALA A 7 5.32 18.29 5.81
C ALA A 7 5.40 18.11 4.29
N ALA A 8 6.46 17.46 3.77
CA ALA A 8 6.60 17.19 2.34
C ALA A 8 5.49 16.26 1.82
N LEU A 9 5.10 15.25 2.61
CA LEU A 9 3.98 14.38 2.28
C LEU A 9 2.67 15.17 2.17
N LYS A 10 2.37 16.08 3.11
CA LYS A 10 1.17 16.92 3.08
C LYS A 10 1.10 17.76 1.80
N GLU A 11 2.22 18.37 1.40
CA GLU A 11 2.30 19.14 0.16
C GLU A 11 1.98 18.27 -1.07
N ASN A 12 2.59 17.08 -1.16
CA ASN A 12 2.36 16.15 -2.26
C ASN A 12 0.92 15.62 -2.30
N LEU A 13 0.34 15.30 -1.14
CA LEU A 13 -1.03 14.82 -1.03
C LEU A 13 -2.03 15.89 -1.48
N LEU A 14 -1.84 17.15 -1.06
CA LEU A 14 -2.67 18.26 -1.50
C LEU A 14 -2.53 18.52 -3.01
N ALA A 15 -1.31 18.42 -3.55
CA ALA A 15 -1.09 18.55 -4.99
C ALA A 15 -1.83 17.45 -5.77
N ALA A 16 -1.75 16.20 -5.31
CA ALA A 16 -2.47 15.08 -5.91
C ALA A 16 -3.99 15.25 -5.82
N GLN A 17 -4.53 15.66 -4.66
CA GLN A 17 -5.96 15.90 -4.51
C GLN A 17 -6.46 17.04 -5.40
N ARG A 18 -5.71 18.14 -5.53
CA ARG A 18 -6.08 19.24 -6.44
C ARG A 18 -6.13 18.79 -7.90
N LEU A 19 -5.17 17.99 -8.34
CA LEU A 19 -5.20 17.38 -9.68
C LEU A 19 -6.41 16.46 -9.84
N MET A 20 -6.68 15.60 -8.86
CA MET A 20 -7.87 14.75 -8.90
C MET A 20 -9.17 15.57 -8.93
N ASN A 21 -9.25 16.64 -8.16
CA ASN A 21 -10.41 17.53 -8.16
C ASN A 21 -10.59 18.26 -9.49
N SER A 22 -9.52 18.66 -10.20
CA SER A 22 -9.65 19.29 -11.52
C SER A 22 -10.26 18.35 -12.57
N GLU A 23 -10.12 17.05 -12.36
CA GLU A 23 -10.74 16.00 -13.19
C GLU A 23 -12.12 15.54 -12.63
N GLY A 24 -12.64 16.21 -11.60
CA GLY A 24 -13.96 15.92 -11.03
C GLY A 24 -13.99 14.80 -9.99
N TYR A 25 -12.85 14.22 -9.61
CA TYR A 25 -12.79 13.23 -8.52
C TYR A 25 -12.90 13.94 -7.16
N ALA A 26 -13.91 13.56 -6.38
CA ALA A 26 -14.14 14.06 -5.02
C ALA A 26 -13.87 13.01 -3.92
N SER A 27 -13.51 11.79 -4.32
CA SER A 27 -13.16 10.70 -3.41
C SER A 27 -12.35 9.62 -4.10
N TYR A 28 -11.47 8.96 -3.35
CA TYR A 28 -10.62 7.88 -3.88
C TYR A 28 -10.15 6.93 -2.76
N THR A 29 -9.57 5.81 -3.18
CA THR A 29 -8.94 4.83 -2.29
C THR A 29 -7.43 4.86 -2.47
N GLU A 30 -6.69 5.02 -1.38
CA GLU A 30 -5.26 4.73 -1.35
C GLU A 30 -5.05 3.21 -1.33
N GLY A 31 -4.59 2.67 -2.45
CA GLY A 31 -4.68 1.23 -2.75
C GLY A 31 -3.70 0.33 -1.99
N ALA A 32 -2.65 0.90 -1.39
CA ALA A 32 -1.69 0.21 -0.53
C ALA A 32 -0.91 1.24 0.29
N MET A 33 -1.29 1.47 1.53
CA MET A 33 -0.63 2.46 2.40
C MET A 33 -0.50 1.92 3.82
N GLY A 34 0.67 2.09 4.43
CA GLY A 34 0.95 1.58 5.77
C GLY A 34 2.39 1.13 5.98
N PRO A 35 2.67 0.41 7.08
CA PRO A 35 4.03 0.00 7.46
C PRO A 35 4.78 -0.77 6.37
N GLY A 36 4.08 -1.50 5.50
CA GLY A 36 4.67 -2.24 4.39
C GLY A 36 5.38 -1.37 3.34
N GLU A 37 5.02 -0.09 3.24
CA GLU A 37 5.60 0.87 2.29
C GLU A 37 6.60 1.85 2.95
N ASN A 38 6.98 1.64 4.23
CA ASN A 38 7.81 2.60 4.96
C ASN A 38 9.18 2.90 4.32
N THR A 39 9.72 1.96 3.55
CA THR A 39 11.05 2.06 2.92
C THR A 39 10.99 2.11 1.39
N ARG A 40 9.85 1.79 0.79
CA ARG A 40 9.63 1.86 -0.66
C ARG A 40 9.32 3.29 -1.06
N GLU A 41 9.79 3.72 -2.24
CA GLU A 41 9.59 5.08 -2.75
C GLU A 41 9.80 6.18 -1.69
N VAL A 42 10.91 6.08 -0.94
CA VAL A 42 11.25 6.98 0.18
C VAL A 42 10.15 7.17 1.24
N GLY A 43 9.26 6.18 1.39
CA GLY A 43 8.16 6.16 2.36
C GLY A 43 6.92 6.94 1.92
N ALA A 44 6.74 7.22 0.63
CA ALA A 44 5.63 8.01 0.10
C ALA A 44 4.24 7.48 0.49
N ALA A 45 4.10 6.16 0.63
CA ALA A 45 2.87 5.49 1.07
C ALA A 45 3.03 4.81 2.46
N GLY A 46 4.01 5.24 3.25
CA GLY A 46 4.26 4.68 4.57
C GLY A 46 3.33 5.18 5.66
N ASP A 47 3.61 4.78 6.91
CA ASP A 47 2.93 5.27 8.13
C ASP A 47 2.89 6.80 8.24
N ARG A 48 3.97 7.49 7.86
CA ARG A 48 4.04 8.96 7.85
C ARG A 48 3.06 9.59 6.87
N ALA A 49 2.69 8.90 5.78
CA ALA A 49 1.69 9.40 4.84
C ALA A 49 0.29 9.31 5.44
N ILE A 50 0.02 8.26 6.23
CA ILE A 50 -1.21 8.17 7.02
C ILE A 50 -1.28 9.31 8.04
N ALA A 51 -0.18 9.60 8.74
CA ALA A 51 -0.09 10.74 9.65
C ALA A 51 -0.31 12.08 8.92
N ALA A 52 0.23 12.24 7.70
CA ALA A 52 0.00 13.43 6.88
C ALA A 52 -1.49 13.61 6.53
N TYR A 53 -2.19 12.55 6.13
CA TYR A 53 -3.63 12.60 5.89
C TYR A 53 -4.41 12.98 7.15
N ARG A 54 -4.05 12.42 8.30
CA ARG A 54 -4.65 12.74 9.60
C ARG A 54 -4.50 14.22 9.93
N GLU A 55 -3.27 14.75 9.88
CA GLU A 55 -3.03 16.17 10.15
C GLU A 55 -3.77 17.08 9.16
N LEU A 56 -3.86 16.70 7.88
CA LEU A 56 -4.63 17.47 6.91
C LEU A 56 -6.13 17.44 7.18
N GLN A 57 -6.66 16.33 7.69
CA GLN A 57 -8.05 16.25 8.14
C GLN A 57 -8.28 17.17 9.33
N ASP A 58 -7.43 17.09 10.35
CA ASP A 58 -7.53 17.90 11.56
C ASP A 58 -7.40 19.41 11.25
N GLU A 59 -6.62 19.75 10.22
CA GLU A 59 -6.48 21.12 9.69
C GLU A 59 -7.64 21.54 8.75
N GLY A 60 -8.57 20.65 8.41
CA GLY A 60 -9.67 20.92 7.48
C GLY A 60 -9.22 21.19 6.04
N LYS A 61 -8.06 20.63 5.64
CA LYS A 61 -7.42 20.90 4.34
C LYS A 61 -7.63 19.82 3.29
N LEU A 62 -8.18 18.67 3.65
CA LEU A 62 -8.54 17.65 2.65
C LEU A 62 -9.57 18.22 1.67
N THR A 63 -9.34 18.01 0.38
CA THR A 63 -10.23 18.44 -0.70
C THR A 63 -10.93 17.26 -1.37
N ALA A 64 -10.66 16.03 -0.92
CA ALA A 64 -11.35 14.81 -1.32
C ALA A 64 -11.44 13.84 -0.14
N ARG A 65 -12.49 12.99 -0.16
CA ARG A 65 -12.68 11.91 0.82
C ARG A 65 -11.76 10.75 0.50
N VAL A 66 -11.08 10.19 1.49
CA VAL A 66 -10.02 9.18 1.30
C VAL A 66 -10.34 7.94 2.10
N SER A 67 -10.33 6.79 1.41
CA SER A 67 -10.34 5.48 2.07
C SER A 67 -8.98 4.83 1.93
N ILE A 68 -8.35 4.48 3.06
CA ILE A 68 -7.02 3.87 3.07
C ILE A 68 -7.15 2.35 3.14
N ALA A 69 -6.56 1.66 2.15
CA ALA A 69 -6.33 0.24 2.21
C ALA A 69 -4.99 -0.03 2.93
N PHE A 70 -5.08 -0.38 4.21
CA PHE A 70 -3.96 -0.65 5.10
C PHE A 70 -3.10 -1.78 4.57
N TYR A 71 -1.82 -1.48 4.35
CA TYR A 71 -0.85 -2.43 3.82
C TYR A 71 0.24 -2.74 4.85
N SER A 72 0.29 -4.00 5.25
CA SER A 72 1.30 -4.58 6.12
C SER A 72 2.15 -5.57 5.33
N ALA A 73 3.47 -5.36 5.38
CA ALA A 73 4.46 -6.22 4.77
C ALA A 73 5.84 -5.99 5.42
N GLU A 74 6.74 -6.94 5.27
CA GLU A 74 8.13 -6.80 5.67
C GLU A 74 9.02 -7.11 4.47
N ARG A 75 9.80 -6.12 4.01
CA ARG A 75 10.64 -6.23 2.80
C ARG A 75 9.87 -6.72 1.56
N GLY A 76 8.61 -6.28 1.43
CA GLY A 76 7.72 -6.65 0.32
C GLY A 76 7.08 -8.03 0.45
N VAL A 77 7.22 -8.71 1.60
CA VAL A 77 6.60 -10.01 1.86
C VAL A 77 5.47 -9.84 2.88
N GLN A 78 4.29 -10.38 2.57
CA GLN A 78 3.15 -10.39 3.48
C GLN A 78 3.05 -11.73 4.22
N SER A 79 2.75 -11.67 5.53
CA SER A 79 2.51 -12.86 6.37
C SER A 79 1.47 -12.56 7.44
N CYS A 80 0.85 -13.59 8.02
CA CYS A 80 -0.13 -13.48 9.12
C CYS A 80 0.55 -12.89 10.33
N ALA A 81 1.78 -13.32 10.61
CA ALA A 81 2.54 -12.83 11.75
C ALA A 81 2.81 -11.33 11.63
N THR A 82 3.23 -10.87 10.44
CA THR A 82 3.44 -9.45 10.14
C THR A 82 2.13 -8.68 10.24
N LEU A 83 1.07 -9.15 9.58
CA LEU A 83 -0.23 -8.48 9.60
C LEU A 83 -0.79 -8.39 11.03
N LYS A 84 -0.77 -9.50 11.79
CA LYS A 84 -1.23 -9.52 13.18
C LYS A 84 -0.47 -8.53 14.04
N ARG A 85 0.86 -8.55 13.98
CA ARG A 85 1.72 -7.62 14.73
C ARG A 85 1.36 -6.17 14.40
N ASP A 86 1.24 -5.85 13.12
CA ASP A 86 0.98 -4.48 12.69
C ASP A 86 -0.44 -4.04 13.10
N LEU A 87 -1.45 -4.91 12.99
CA LEU A 87 -2.81 -4.65 13.46
C LEU A 87 -2.90 -4.46 14.98
N ASP A 88 -2.13 -5.23 15.76
CA ASP A 88 -2.08 -5.10 17.21
C ASP A 88 -1.36 -3.81 17.65
N SER A 89 -0.47 -3.27 16.81
CA SER A 89 0.36 -2.09 17.12
C SER A 89 -0.17 -0.76 16.60
N PHE A 90 -0.97 -0.79 15.53
CA PHE A 90 -1.45 0.41 14.85
C PHE A 90 -2.75 0.90 15.47
N ASP A 91 -2.78 2.16 15.89
CA ASP A 91 -3.97 2.74 16.51
C ASP A 91 -5.01 3.14 15.44
N PHE A 92 -5.99 2.27 15.18
CA PHE A 92 -7.10 2.59 14.26
C PHE A 92 -8.17 3.51 14.89
N SER A 93 -8.08 3.81 16.19
CA SER A 93 -9.01 4.74 16.86
C SER A 93 -8.76 6.19 16.45
N GLN A 94 -7.55 6.49 15.95
CA GLN A 94 -7.20 7.81 15.44
C GLN A 94 -8.10 8.28 14.30
N PHE A 95 -8.81 7.40 13.59
CA PHE A 95 -9.78 7.76 12.54
C PHE A 95 -11.14 8.12 13.15
N THR A 96 -11.31 9.39 13.51
CA THR A 96 -12.49 9.92 14.22
C THR A 96 -13.63 10.34 13.29
N ASP A 97 -13.37 11.22 12.33
CA ASP A 97 -14.32 11.59 11.27
C ASP A 97 -14.10 10.69 10.04
N ARG A 98 -14.92 9.65 9.95
CA ARG A 98 -14.75 8.59 8.96
C ARG A 98 -15.47 8.85 7.65
N ASP A 99 -16.18 9.98 7.53
CA ASP A 99 -16.82 10.38 6.28
C ASP A 99 -15.82 11.05 5.32
N TRP A 100 -14.73 11.59 5.88
CA TRP A 100 -13.63 12.22 5.13
C TRP A 100 -12.37 11.37 5.02
N LEU A 101 -12.01 10.64 6.08
CA LEU A 101 -10.80 9.83 6.10
C LEU A 101 -11.03 8.55 6.89
N ASP A 102 -10.93 7.40 6.23
CA ASP A 102 -11.08 6.09 6.88
C ASP A 102 -9.94 5.13 6.53
N CYS A 103 -9.75 4.11 7.37
CA CYS A 103 -8.75 3.06 7.18
C CYS A 103 -9.34 1.73 7.66
N ARG A 104 -10.32 1.20 6.93
CA ARG A 104 -11.05 -0.04 7.28
C ARG A 104 -10.75 -1.22 6.38
N THR A 105 -10.00 -1.01 5.30
CA THR A 105 -9.69 -2.06 4.32
C THR A 105 -8.27 -2.56 4.56
N ILE A 106 -8.07 -3.88 4.45
CA ILE A 106 -6.74 -4.49 4.43
C ILE A 106 -6.37 -4.83 2.99
N LYS A 107 -5.18 -4.42 2.55
CA LYS A 107 -4.65 -4.74 1.21
C LYS A 107 -3.76 -5.99 1.25
N LEU A 108 -4.09 -6.95 0.41
CA LEU A 108 -3.26 -8.12 0.12
C LEU A 108 -2.86 -8.14 -1.36
N PHE A 109 -1.60 -8.44 -1.65
CA PHE A 109 -1.07 -8.74 -2.98
C PHE A 109 -0.88 -10.25 -3.09
N CYS A 110 -1.72 -10.91 -3.88
CA CYS A 110 -1.68 -12.37 -4.01
C CYS A 110 -0.49 -12.86 -4.86
N ASP A 111 -0.06 -12.05 -5.81
CA ASP A 111 0.96 -12.30 -6.82
C ASP A 111 1.54 -10.97 -7.33
N GLY A 112 2.37 -11.04 -8.37
CA GLY A 112 2.96 -9.85 -8.99
C GLY A 112 2.19 -9.36 -10.21
N VAL A 113 2.91 -8.87 -11.22
CA VAL A 113 2.30 -8.28 -12.43
C VAL A 113 2.69 -9.05 -13.70
N PRO A 114 1.83 -9.12 -14.72
CA PRO A 114 2.12 -9.87 -15.95
C PRO A 114 3.38 -9.40 -16.68
N THR A 115 3.65 -8.09 -16.69
CA THR A 115 4.78 -7.48 -17.42
C THR A 115 6.16 -7.86 -16.87
N SER A 116 6.24 -8.29 -15.61
CA SER A 116 7.47 -8.83 -15.02
C SER A 116 7.42 -10.36 -14.90
N HIS A 117 6.42 -10.98 -15.53
CA HIS A 117 6.11 -12.41 -15.43
C HIS A 117 5.87 -12.89 -13.99
N THR A 118 5.52 -12.01 -13.05
CA THR A 118 5.36 -12.38 -11.63
C THR A 118 3.91 -12.65 -11.23
N ALA A 119 2.93 -12.26 -12.05
CA ALA A 119 1.53 -12.67 -11.84
C ALA A 119 1.38 -14.19 -11.97
N TRP A 120 0.54 -14.80 -11.14
CA TRP A 120 0.32 -16.23 -11.07
C TRP A 120 -0.73 -16.66 -12.09
N MET A 121 -0.30 -17.42 -13.08
CA MET A 121 -1.11 -17.77 -14.25
C MET A 121 -1.51 -19.24 -14.23
N ASN A 122 -2.74 -19.54 -14.69
CA ASN A 122 -3.19 -20.92 -14.84
C ASN A 122 -2.42 -21.68 -15.94
N GLN A 123 -2.01 -20.98 -16.99
CA GLN A 123 -1.18 -21.50 -18.08
C GLN A 123 0.15 -20.76 -18.11
N ASP A 124 1.10 -21.30 -18.85
CA ASP A 124 2.39 -20.65 -19.05
C ASP A 124 2.21 -19.31 -19.75
N TYR A 125 3.11 -18.37 -19.47
CA TYR A 125 3.18 -17.14 -20.24
C TYR A 125 3.48 -17.48 -21.71
N ALA A 126 2.74 -16.87 -22.64
CA ALA A 126 2.86 -17.17 -24.07
C ALA A 126 4.27 -16.92 -24.63
N ASP A 127 4.94 -15.91 -24.12
CA ASP A 127 6.32 -15.52 -24.45
C ASP A 127 7.37 -16.21 -23.55
N ARG A 128 6.94 -17.01 -22.57
CA ARG A 128 7.81 -17.74 -21.64
C ARG A 128 7.24 -19.11 -21.26
N PRO A 129 7.22 -20.08 -22.19
CA PRO A 129 6.81 -21.45 -21.90
C PRO A 129 7.58 -22.05 -20.71
N GLY A 130 6.89 -22.86 -19.90
CA GLY A 130 7.41 -23.46 -18.67
C GLY A 130 7.39 -22.54 -17.43
N TYR A 131 6.96 -21.28 -17.55
CA TYR A 131 6.88 -20.35 -16.44
C TYR A 131 5.47 -19.81 -16.24
N ARG A 132 4.96 -19.88 -15.00
CA ARG A 132 3.59 -19.46 -14.60
C ARG A 132 3.58 -18.33 -13.58
N GLY A 133 4.73 -17.70 -13.35
CA GLY A 133 4.92 -16.65 -12.35
C GLY A 133 5.13 -17.16 -10.93
N THR A 134 4.80 -16.32 -9.95
CA THR A 134 5.10 -16.58 -8.54
C THR A 134 3.93 -16.18 -7.65
N LEU A 135 3.48 -17.10 -6.80
CA LEU A 135 2.52 -16.78 -5.75
C LEU A 135 3.23 -15.98 -4.64
N GLY A 136 2.70 -14.80 -4.34
CA GLY A 136 3.36 -13.78 -3.51
C GLY A 136 3.10 -13.89 -2.00
N VAL A 137 2.12 -14.69 -1.57
CA VAL A 137 1.71 -14.74 -0.16
C VAL A 137 1.96 -16.11 0.46
N TRP A 138 2.28 -16.09 1.76
CA TRP A 138 2.22 -17.22 2.69
C TRP A 138 3.29 -18.31 2.58
N TRP A 139 4.07 -18.35 1.51
CA TRP A 139 5.12 -19.37 1.37
C TRP A 139 6.48 -18.80 1.77
N PRO A 140 7.15 -19.33 2.82
CA PRO A 140 8.58 -19.11 2.97
C PRO A 140 9.23 -19.51 1.65
N ARG A 141 10.25 -18.79 1.18
CA ARG A 141 11.07 -19.31 0.07
C ARG A 141 11.74 -20.61 0.56
N GLY A 142 11.02 -21.73 0.52
CA GLY A 142 11.60 -23.05 0.61
C GLY A 142 12.51 -23.18 -0.59
N ASP A 143 13.76 -23.52 -0.33
CA ASP A 143 14.78 -23.80 -1.33
C ASP A 143 14.15 -24.60 -2.48
N ARG A 144 13.91 -23.93 -3.60
CA ARG A 144 13.76 -24.63 -4.86
C ARG A 144 15.14 -25.13 -5.19
N GLY A 145 15.44 -26.33 -4.70
CA GLY A 145 16.61 -27.08 -5.09
C GLY A 145 16.74 -27.00 -6.61
N SER A 146 17.92 -26.59 -7.05
CA SER A 146 18.35 -26.75 -8.43
C SER A 146 18.28 -28.24 -8.75
N THR A 147 17.23 -28.66 -9.44
CA THR A 147 17.27 -29.90 -10.20
C THR A 147 18.06 -29.61 -11.47
N SER A 148 19.37 -29.78 -11.36
CA SER A 148 20.22 -30.23 -12.47
C SER A 148 20.23 -31.75 -12.49
#